data_AF-A0A5A8UC90-F1
#
_entry.id   AF-A0A5A8UC90-F1
#
_cell.length_a   1.000
_cell.length_b   1.000
_cell.length_c   1.000
_cell.angle_alpha   90.00
_cell.angle_beta   90.00
_cell.angle_gamma   90.00
#
_symmetry.space_group_name_H-M   'P 1'
#
loop_
_entity.id
_entity.type
_entity.pdbx_description
1 polymer ?
#
loop_
_entity_poly.entity_id
_entity_poly.type
_entity_poly.pdbx_seq_one_letter_code
_entity_poly.pdbx_strand_id
1 'polypeptide(L)'
;MQKISIHISRNLLTMGFIITLVGIIWFFISLPKADKPPPSKISNYIEKIEQFALQIFNQKHKQSNFIEAETYYSFKQAPALLKKPKVTTFDEQGKERHLLVAKRANYFSNGEIKLKGKVNIKAKSGANYQIDTEEISVDTKANSLKSSKKIIYNDGKSKIIAQGMNMDYASNKMNLTGKIKIMQKGGQQILTRDLLVDQQKDNVIYQTPEKVHYQSKAANIHAKGMHYDSKAQKIKLTGGVIGLYE
;
A
#
# COMPACT_ATOMS: atom_id res chain seq x y z
N MET A 1 -47.67 4.06 -14.19
CA MET A 1 -46.24 4.00 -14.56
C MET A 1 -45.52 5.13 -13.85
N GLN A 2 -44.75 4.81 -12.82
CA GLN A 2 -44.13 5.78 -11.91
C GLN A 2 -42.75 6.16 -12.46
N LYS A 3 -42.57 7.42 -12.88
CA LYS A 3 -41.27 7.97 -13.30
C LYS A 3 -40.38 8.14 -12.08
N ILE A 4 -39.32 7.34 -11.98
CA ILE A 4 -38.24 7.57 -11.02
C ILE A 4 -37.30 8.59 -11.66
N SER A 5 -37.24 9.79 -11.07
CA SER A 5 -36.30 10.85 -11.44
C SER A 5 -35.07 10.75 -10.55
N ILE A 6 -33.90 10.51 -11.14
CA ILE A 6 -32.61 10.47 -10.42
C ILE A 6 -31.96 11.84 -10.58
N HIS A 7 -31.92 12.64 -9.51
CA HIS A 7 -31.18 13.89 -9.47
C HIS A 7 -29.71 13.61 -9.16
N ILE A 8 -28.88 13.57 -10.21
CA ILE A 8 -27.42 13.60 -10.10
C ILE A 8 -27.01 15.07 -9.94
N SER A 9 -26.39 15.42 -8.82
CA SER A 9 -25.86 16.77 -8.59
C SER A 9 -24.76 17.08 -9.60
N ARG A 10 -25.03 18.10 -10.43
CA ARG A 10 -24.11 18.70 -11.41
C ARG A 10 -22.84 19.18 -10.72
N ASN A 11 -21.78 18.37 -10.75
CA ASN A 11 -20.36 18.82 -10.71
C ASN A 11 -19.34 17.70 -11.03
N LEU A 12 -19.77 16.57 -11.59
CA LEU A 12 -18.88 15.60 -12.25
C LEU A 12 -19.21 15.57 -13.74
N LEU A 13 -18.62 16.49 -14.51
CA LEU A 13 -18.78 16.53 -15.97
C LEU A 13 -17.44 16.84 -16.64
N THR A 14 -16.41 16.05 -16.35
CA THR A 14 -15.28 15.75 -17.26
C THR A 14 -14.50 14.53 -16.76
N MET A 15 -15.19 13.44 -16.41
CA MET A 15 -14.54 12.14 -16.24
C MET A 15 -15.52 11.08 -16.69
N GLY A 16 -15.31 10.53 -17.88
CA GLY A 16 -16.08 9.39 -18.36
C GLY A 16 -15.78 8.19 -17.48
N PHE A 17 -16.67 7.90 -16.52
CA PHE A 17 -16.70 6.62 -15.86
C PHE A 17 -17.40 5.63 -16.79
N ILE A 18 -16.64 4.76 -17.43
CA ILE A 18 -17.21 3.56 -18.05
C ILE A 18 -17.48 2.59 -16.91
N ILE A 19 -18.74 2.52 -16.46
CA ILE A 19 -19.22 1.44 -15.60
C ILE A 19 -19.60 0.30 -16.54
N THR A 20 -18.66 -0.60 -16.83
CA THR A 20 -18.99 -1.89 -17.42
C THR A 20 -19.60 -2.78 -16.33
N LEU A 21 -20.94 -2.87 -16.31
CA LEU A 21 -21.65 -3.94 -15.62
C LEU A 21 -21.29 -5.27 -16.31
N VAL A 22 -20.22 -5.92 -15.85
CA VAL A 22 -19.93 -7.30 -16.24
C VAL A 22 -20.90 -8.19 -15.47
N GLY A 23 -22.03 -8.48 -16.09
CA GLY A 23 -22.99 -9.46 -15.62
C GLY A 23 -22.42 -10.86 -15.72
N ILE A 24 -21.91 -11.39 -14.61
CA ILE A 24 -21.72 -12.83 -14.43
C ILE A 24 -22.76 -13.28 -13.40
N ILE A 25 -23.93 -13.65 -13.92
CA ILE A 25 -24.91 -14.44 -13.16
C ILE A 25 -24.35 -15.86 -13.10
N TRP A 26 -23.88 -16.28 -11.93
CA TRP A 26 -23.74 -17.69 -11.59
C TRP A 26 -24.66 -17.99 -10.41
N PHE A 27 -25.67 -18.81 -10.69
CA PHE A 27 -26.68 -19.30 -9.78
C PHE A 27 -26.11 -20.53 -9.05
N PHE A 28 -25.89 -20.44 -7.73
CA PHE A 28 -25.83 -21.61 -6.86
C PHE A 28 -26.54 -21.33 -5.55
N ILE A 29 -27.71 -21.96 -5.40
CA ILE A 29 -28.42 -22.11 -4.14
C ILE A 29 -27.81 -23.32 -3.43
N SER A 30 -27.27 -23.09 -2.23
CA SER A 30 -27.38 -23.99 -1.06
C SER A 30 -26.86 -23.25 0.18
N LEU A 31 -27.77 -22.86 1.07
CA LEU A 31 -27.48 -22.23 2.37
C LEU A 31 -27.27 -23.30 3.44
N PRO A 32 -26.16 -23.30 4.20
CA PRO A 32 -26.18 -23.72 5.58
C PRO A 32 -26.45 -22.50 6.48
N LYS A 33 -27.39 -22.65 7.42
CA LYS A 33 -27.63 -21.67 8.50
C LYS A 33 -26.36 -21.56 9.36
N ALA A 34 -25.94 -20.33 9.64
CA ALA A 34 -25.05 -20.02 10.73
C ALA A 34 -25.67 -18.90 11.57
N ASP A 35 -25.81 -19.14 12.88
CA ASP A 35 -26.22 -18.14 13.84
C ASP A 35 -25.20 -16.99 13.92
N LYS A 36 -25.75 -15.78 14.09
CA LYS A 36 -25.10 -14.47 13.90
C LYS A 36 -24.03 -14.16 14.95
N PRO A 37 -23.09 -13.27 14.63
CA PRO A 37 -22.76 -12.14 15.50
C PRO A 37 -23.45 -10.86 14.96
N PRO A 38 -23.93 -9.94 15.82
CA PRO A 38 -24.62 -8.75 15.35
C PRO A 38 -23.62 -7.85 14.61
N PRO A 39 -23.87 -7.45 13.35
CA PRO A 39 -23.08 -6.37 12.77
C PRO A 39 -23.44 -5.09 13.51
N SER A 40 -22.45 -4.32 13.94
CA SER A 40 -22.64 -2.91 14.32
C SER A 40 -23.39 -2.25 13.16
N LYS A 41 -24.69 -1.98 13.34
CA LYS A 41 -25.60 -1.66 12.26
C LYS A 41 -25.15 -0.33 11.64
N ILE A 42 -24.53 -0.38 10.46
CA ILE A 42 -24.24 0.82 9.68
C ILE A 42 -25.61 1.34 9.24
N SER A 43 -26.10 2.35 9.94
CA SER A 43 -27.32 3.08 9.60
C SER A 43 -26.95 4.27 8.72
N ASN A 44 -27.91 4.77 7.92
CA ASN A 44 -27.79 5.98 7.10
C ASN A 44 -26.92 5.88 5.83
N TYR A 45 -26.75 4.68 5.25
CA TYR A 45 -26.21 4.55 3.90
C TYR A 45 -27.30 4.83 2.84
N ILE A 46 -26.90 5.32 1.65
CA ILE A 46 -27.79 5.50 0.50
C ILE A 46 -27.84 4.22 -0.32
N GLU A 47 -26.66 3.67 -0.60
CA GLU A 47 -26.49 2.51 -1.46
C GLU A 47 -25.60 1.49 -0.74
N LYS A 48 -25.91 0.22 -0.98
CA LYS A 48 -25.12 -0.91 -0.53
C LYS A 48 -24.95 -1.87 -1.70
N ILE A 49 -23.71 -2.20 -2.02
CA ILE A 49 -23.37 -3.16 -3.08
C ILE A 49 -22.54 -4.27 -2.44
N GLU A 50 -23.03 -5.51 -2.51
CA GLU A 50 -22.25 -6.69 -2.11
C GLU A 50 -21.33 -7.11 -3.26
N GLN A 51 -20.18 -7.71 -2.94
CA GLN A 51 -19.19 -8.19 -3.92
C GLN A 51 -18.78 -7.08 -4.90
N PHE A 52 -18.50 -5.90 -4.34
CA PHE A 52 -18.16 -4.71 -5.12
C PHE A 52 -16.83 -4.87 -5.86
N ALA A 53 -16.79 -4.42 -7.11
CA ALA A 53 -15.57 -4.34 -7.91
C ALA A 53 -15.52 -3.01 -8.70
N LEU A 54 -14.34 -2.41 -8.81
CA LEU A 54 -14.11 -1.18 -9.57
C LEU A 54 -12.74 -1.21 -10.28
N GLN A 55 -12.75 -1.02 -11.59
CA GLN A 55 -11.55 -0.77 -12.39
C GLN A 55 -11.30 0.73 -12.52
N ILE A 56 -10.06 1.15 -12.33
CA ILE A 56 -9.62 2.53 -12.46
C ILE A 56 -8.56 2.59 -13.55
N PHE A 57 -8.73 3.54 -14.46
CA PHE A 57 -7.83 3.79 -15.58
C PHE A 57 -7.13 5.12 -15.41
N ASN A 58 -5.87 5.18 -15.82
CA ASN A 58 -5.12 6.43 -15.88
C ASN A 58 -5.52 7.27 -17.11
N GLN A 59 -4.92 8.45 -17.25
CA GLN A 59 -5.18 9.38 -18.37
C GLN A 59 -4.86 8.81 -19.75
N LYS A 60 -4.04 7.74 -19.83
CA LYS A 60 -3.73 7.02 -21.08
C LYS A 60 -4.66 5.83 -21.31
N HIS A 61 -5.79 5.75 -20.60
CA HIS A 61 -6.75 4.64 -20.63
C HIS A 61 -6.16 3.27 -20.27
N LYS A 62 -5.02 3.22 -19.57
CA LYS A 62 -4.46 1.97 -19.06
C LYS A 62 -4.94 1.74 -17.63
N GLN A 63 -5.30 0.50 -17.32
CA GLN A 63 -5.72 0.12 -15.96
C GLN A 63 -4.59 0.43 -14.97
N SER A 64 -4.87 1.26 -13.97
CA SER A 64 -3.92 1.63 -12.92
C SER A 64 -4.21 0.88 -11.63
N ASN A 65 -5.49 0.67 -11.32
CA ASN A 65 -5.92 0.01 -10.08
C ASN A 65 -7.17 -0.83 -10.32
N PHE A 66 -7.29 -1.91 -9.55
CA PHE A 66 -8.51 -2.70 -9.43
C PHE A 66 -8.85 -2.84 -7.95
N ILE A 67 -10.10 -2.54 -7.60
CA ILE A 67 -10.59 -2.59 -6.22
C ILE A 67 -11.65 -3.66 -6.14
N GLU A 68 -11.53 -4.52 -5.14
CA GLU A 68 -12.59 -5.46 -4.75
C GLU A 68 -12.94 -5.23 -3.28
N ALA A 69 -14.19 -5.45 -2.89
CA ALA A 69 -14.61 -5.43 -1.51
C ALA A 69 -15.78 -6.38 -1.28
N GLU A 70 -15.89 -6.94 -0.08
CA GLU A 70 -17.06 -7.74 0.29
C GLU A 70 -18.33 -6.90 0.24
N THR A 71 -18.27 -5.66 0.73
CA THR A 71 -19.39 -4.73 0.70
C THR A 71 -18.91 -3.30 0.52
N TYR A 72 -19.62 -2.56 -0.32
CA TYR A 72 -19.54 -1.12 -0.49
C TYR A 72 -20.77 -0.44 0.13
N TYR A 73 -20.56 0.68 0.81
CA TYR A 73 -21.62 1.56 1.31
C TYR A 73 -21.36 2.99 0.85
N SER A 74 -22.36 3.64 0.26
CA SER A 74 -22.32 5.08 -0.03
C SER A 74 -23.10 5.90 0.99
N PHE A 75 -22.72 7.15 1.17
CA PHE A 75 -23.33 8.08 2.13
C PHE A 75 -23.50 9.46 1.49
N LYS A 76 -24.45 10.27 1.99
CA LYS A 76 -24.71 11.62 1.43
C LYS A 76 -23.57 12.60 1.66
N GLN A 77 -22.94 12.52 2.83
CA GLN A 77 -22.00 13.53 3.33
C GLN A 77 -20.72 12.89 3.92
N ALA A 78 -20.44 11.63 3.57
CA ALA A 78 -19.25 10.92 4.04
C ALA A 78 -18.63 10.11 2.89
N PRO A 79 -17.30 9.86 2.93
CA PRO A 79 -16.65 8.96 1.99
C PRO A 79 -17.28 7.58 2.02
N ALA A 80 -17.32 6.91 0.87
CA ALA A 80 -17.81 5.55 0.80
C ALA A 80 -16.97 4.61 1.69
N LEU A 81 -17.62 3.58 2.23
CA LEU A 81 -16.97 2.58 3.08
C LEU A 81 -16.88 1.26 2.34
N LEU A 82 -15.66 0.73 2.26
CA LEU A 82 -15.37 -0.61 1.75
C LEU A 82 -15.08 -1.55 2.92
N LYS A 83 -15.73 -2.72 2.96
CA LYS A 83 -15.47 -3.81 3.91
C LYS A 83 -14.56 -4.85 3.27
N LYS A 84 -13.50 -5.25 3.99
CA LYS A 84 -12.45 -6.17 3.54
C LYS A 84 -11.94 -5.87 2.11
N PRO A 85 -11.50 -4.63 1.83
CA PRO A 85 -11.03 -4.27 0.50
C PRO A 85 -9.75 -5.03 0.12
N LYS A 86 -9.65 -5.33 -1.17
CA LYS A 86 -8.42 -5.66 -1.87
C LYS A 86 -8.18 -4.60 -2.93
N VAL A 87 -6.96 -4.06 -3.01
CA VAL A 87 -6.57 -3.10 -4.04
C VAL A 87 -5.35 -3.66 -4.76
N THR A 88 -5.51 -3.96 -6.05
CA THR A 88 -4.42 -4.35 -6.94
C THR A 88 -3.94 -3.13 -7.72
N THR A 89 -2.63 -2.89 -7.74
CA THR A 89 -2.01 -1.83 -8.55
C THR A 89 -1.31 -2.44 -9.77
N PHE A 90 -1.32 -1.74 -10.91
CA PHE A 90 -0.76 -2.22 -12.17
C PHE A 90 0.41 -1.35 -12.64
N ASP A 91 1.33 -1.94 -13.41
CA ASP A 91 2.37 -1.21 -14.13
C ASP A 91 1.88 -0.63 -15.46
N GLU A 92 2.75 0.10 -16.17
CA GLU A 92 2.39 0.70 -17.46
C GLU A 92 2.16 -0.33 -18.58
N GLN A 93 2.58 -1.59 -18.35
CA GLN A 93 2.38 -2.73 -19.23
C GLN A 93 1.13 -3.55 -18.83
N GLY A 94 0.42 -3.15 -17.78
CA GLY A 94 -0.78 -3.83 -17.28
C GLY A 94 -0.51 -5.05 -16.40
N LYS A 95 0.71 -5.25 -15.91
CA LYS A 95 1.05 -6.33 -14.97
C LYS A 95 0.80 -5.90 -13.54
N GLU A 96 0.36 -6.83 -12.70
CA GLU A 96 0.18 -6.58 -11.27
C GLU A 96 1.53 -6.24 -10.59
N ARG A 97 1.57 -5.12 -9.87
CA ARG A 97 2.71 -4.75 -9.03
C ARG A 97 2.50 -5.08 -7.56
N HIS A 98 1.36 -4.69 -7.01
CA HIS A 98 1.07 -4.83 -5.58
C HIS A 98 -0.35 -5.29 -5.37
N LEU A 99 -0.53 -6.11 -4.34
CA LEU A 99 -1.82 -6.43 -3.75
C LEU A 99 -1.86 -5.87 -2.33
N LEU A 100 -2.80 -4.96 -2.08
CA LEU A 100 -3.06 -4.38 -0.77
C LEU A 100 -4.34 -4.99 -0.19
N VAL A 101 -4.29 -5.44 1.05
CA VAL A 101 -5.45 -6.01 1.76
C VAL A 101 -5.58 -5.31 3.10
N ALA A 102 -6.81 -4.95 3.49
CA ALA A 102 -7.10 -4.34 4.78
C ALA A 102 -8.46 -4.78 5.34
N LYS A 103 -8.74 -4.45 6.60
CA LYS A 103 -10.08 -4.69 7.20
C LYS A 103 -11.16 -3.79 6.61
N ARG A 104 -10.82 -2.54 6.30
CA ARG A 104 -11.74 -1.55 5.72
C ARG A 104 -10.99 -0.50 4.93
N ALA A 105 -11.70 0.22 4.06
CA ALA A 105 -11.22 1.45 3.46
C ALA A 105 -12.30 2.52 3.41
N ASN A 106 -11.87 3.78 3.42
CA ASN A 106 -12.68 4.90 2.95
C ASN A 106 -12.30 5.19 1.50
N TYR A 107 -13.28 5.29 0.60
CA TYR A 107 -13.10 5.72 -0.79
C TYR A 107 -13.65 7.14 -0.95
N PHE A 108 -12.76 8.06 -1.31
CA PHE A 108 -13.05 9.49 -1.40
C PHE A 108 -13.41 9.89 -2.83
N SER A 109 -14.20 10.95 -2.96
CA SER A 109 -14.64 11.49 -4.26
C SER A 109 -13.48 11.97 -5.15
N ASN A 110 -12.32 12.28 -4.56
CA ASN A 110 -11.12 12.66 -5.30
C ASN A 110 -10.37 11.45 -5.91
N GLY A 111 -10.79 10.21 -5.62
CA GLY A 111 -10.16 8.96 -6.05
C GLY A 111 -9.17 8.36 -5.04
N GLU A 112 -8.92 9.01 -3.91
CA GLU A 112 -8.08 8.47 -2.83
C GLU A 112 -8.78 7.30 -2.14
N ILE A 113 -8.01 6.25 -1.83
CA ILE A 113 -8.48 5.11 -1.04
C ILE A 113 -7.66 5.03 0.22
N LYS A 114 -8.28 5.21 1.38
CA LYS A 114 -7.62 5.14 2.68
C LYS A 114 -7.91 3.82 3.38
N LEU A 115 -6.98 2.89 3.28
CA LEU A 115 -7.03 1.54 3.87
C LEU A 115 -6.68 1.61 5.37
N LYS A 116 -7.43 0.88 6.21
CA LYS A 116 -7.27 0.91 7.67
C LYS A 116 -7.44 -0.46 8.31
N GLY A 117 -6.75 -0.65 9.44
CA GLY A 117 -6.91 -1.77 10.35
C GLY A 117 -6.08 -2.96 9.92
N LYS A 118 -4.76 -2.90 10.16
CA LYS A 118 -3.75 -3.85 9.69
C LYS A 118 -3.78 -4.04 8.16
N VAL A 119 -3.17 -3.10 7.47
CA VAL A 119 -2.93 -3.16 6.03
C VAL A 119 -1.70 -4.01 5.76
N ASN A 120 -1.88 -4.96 4.83
CA ASN A 120 -0.82 -5.80 4.31
C ASN A 120 -0.64 -5.50 2.82
N ILE A 121 0.60 -5.27 2.39
CA ILE A 121 0.96 -4.97 1.00
C ILE A 121 1.95 -6.04 0.58
N LYS A 122 1.64 -6.74 -0.51
CA LYS A 122 2.53 -7.76 -1.09
C LYS A 122 2.92 -7.34 -2.49
N ALA A 123 4.20 -7.50 -2.81
CA ALA A 123 4.68 -7.41 -4.18
C ALA A 123 4.17 -8.59 -5.01
N LYS A 124 3.91 -8.31 -6.30
CA LYS A 124 3.49 -9.28 -7.33
C LYS A 124 4.48 -9.35 -8.48
N SER A 125 5.28 -8.30 -8.70
CA SER A 125 6.19 -8.14 -9.83
C SER A 125 7.55 -8.85 -9.66
N GLY A 126 7.58 -10.08 -9.14
CA GLY A 126 8.81 -10.88 -8.98
C GLY A 126 9.69 -10.52 -7.76
N ALA A 127 9.54 -9.32 -7.21
CA ALA A 127 10.15 -8.96 -5.93
C ALA A 127 9.43 -9.69 -4.78
N ASN A 128 10.19 -10.20 -3.80
CA ASN A 128 9.64 -10.90 -2.64
C ASN A 128 9.74 -10.02 -1.38
N TYR A 129 8.87 -9.00 -1.29
CA TYR A 129 8.74 -8.20 -0.08
C TYR A 129 7.28 -7.99 0.33
N GLN A 130 7.12 -7.70 1.61
CA GLN A 130 5.85 -7.39 2.25
C GLN A 130 6.00 -6.12 3.09
N ILE A 131 4.92 -5.33 3.14
CA ILE A 131 4.81 -4.15 3.99
C ILE A 131 3.58 -4.28 4.86
N ASP A 132 3.75 -4.10 6.17
CA ASP A 132 2.68 -4.05 7.14
C ASP A 132 2.60 -2.66 7.78
N THR A 133 1.37 -2.13 7.87
CA THR A 133 1.08 -0.86 8.54
C THR A 133 -0.36 -0.81 9.04
N GLU A 134 -0.69 0.13 9.93
CA GLU A 134 -2.06 0.29 10.42
C GLU A 134 -2.97 1.03 9.45
N GLU A 135 -2.40 1.93 8.65
CA GLU A 135 -3.14 2.78 7.73
C GLU A 135 -2.26 3.19 6.55
N ILE A 136 -2.84 3.21 5.35
CA ILE A 136 -2.18 3.73 4.16
C ILE A 136 -3.20 4.38 3.22
N SER A 137 -2.80 5.47 2.58
CA SER A 137 -3.53 6.11 1.49
C SER A 137 -2.97 5.65 0.15
N VAL A 138 -3.87 5.25 -0.76
CA VAL A 138 -3.60 4.98 -2.17
C VAL A 138 -4.09 6.19 -2.96
N ASP A 139 -3.15 6.92 -3.56
CA ASP A 139 -3.46 7.98 -4.51
C ASP A 139 -3.46 7.40 -5.92
N THR A 140 -4.66 7.14 -6.43
CA THR A 140 -4.89 6.51 -7.73
C THR A 140 -4.50 7.41 -8.91
N LYS A 141 -4.42 8.73 -8.71
CA LYS A 141 -4.03 9.70 -9.74
C LYS A 141 -2.51 9.87 -9.79
N ALA A 142 -1.88 10.02 -8.63
CA ALA A 142 -0.43 10.21 -8.52
C ALA A 142 0.38 8.91 -8.57
N ASN A 143 -0.29 7.75 -8.64
CA ASN A 143 0.35 6.45 -8.55
C ASN A 143 1.26 6.28 -7.33
N SER A 144 0.76 6.70 -6.15
CA SER A 144 1.56 6.67 -4.93
C SER A 144 0.85 6.03 -3.75
N LEU A 145 1.65 5.46 -2.83
CA LEU A 145 1.21 4.95 -1.54
C LEU A 145 1.84 5.79 -0.43
N LYS A 146 1.04 6.26 0.51
CA LYS A 146 1.52 7.13 1.59
C LYS A 146 1.00 6.68 2.95
N SER A 147 1.91 6.58 3.93
CA SER A 147 1.58 6.32 5.32
C SER A 147 2.39 7.22 6.24
N SER A 148 1.72 7.80 7.24
CA SER A 148 2.34 8.46 8.39
C SER A 148 2.30 7.58 9.64
N LYS A 149 2.03 6.28 9.48
CA LYS A 149 2.04 5.29 10.56
C LYS A 149 3.30 4.46 10.47
N LYS A 150 3.59 3.77 11.58
CA LYS A 150 4.67 2.78 11.64
C LYS A 150 4.55 1.80 10.47
N ILE A 151 5.69 1.56 9.83
CA ILE A 151 5.86 0.66 8.69
C ILE A 151 6.78 -0.46 9.13
N ILE A 152 6.42 -1.68 8.77
CA ILE A 152 7.28 -2.85 8.87
C ILE A 152 7.46 -3.39 7.44
N TYR A 153 8.62 -3.18 6.87
CA TYR A 153 9.01 -3.71 5.57
C TYR A 153 9.86 -4.97 5.77
N ASN A 154 9.64 -6.00 4.95
CA ASN A 154 10.39 -7.25 5.00
C ASN A 154 10.63 -7.78 3.59
N ASP A 155 11.89 -8.00 3.21
CA ASP A 155 12.31 -8.57 1.91
C ASP A 155 12.93 -9.99 2.03
N GLY A 156 12.75 -10.63 3.18
CA GLY A 156 13.33 -11.94 3.50
C GLY A 156 14.80 -11.91 3.93
N LYS A 157 15.54 -10.83 3.64
CA LYS A 157 16.95 -10.62 4.06
C LYS A 157 17.06 -9.63 5.21
N SER A 158 16.16 -8.65 5.23
CA SER A 158 16.14 -7.54 6.15
C SER A 158 14.71 -7.24 6.58
N LYS A 159 14.54 -6.94 7.86
CA LYS A 159 13.32 -6.35 8.41
C LYS A 159 13.61 -4.89 8.73
N ILE A 160 12.82 -3.99 8.18
CA ILE A 160 12.97 -2.54 8.38
C ILE A 160 11.74 -2.01 9.11
N ILE A 161 11.98 -1.27 10.20
CA ILE A 161 10.94 -0.56 10.94
C ILE A 161 11.15 0.93 10.71
N ALA A 162 10.12 1.62 10.24
CA ALA A 162 10.11 3.06 9.97
C ALA A 162 8.86 3.74 10.54
N GLN A 163 8.86 5.07 10.63
CA GLN A 163 7.74 5.86 11.18
C GLN A 163 6.71 6.28 10.14
N GLY A 164 7.09 6.25 8.86
CA GLY A 164 6.22 6.52 7.73
C GLY A 164 6.83 6.01 6.43
N MET A 165 6.08 6.20 5.35
CA MET A 165 6.45 5.78 4.01
C MET A 165 5.78 6.67 2.96
N ASN A 166 6.53 6.98 1.91
CA ASN A 166 5.99 7.44 0.63
C ASN A 166 6.60 6.59 -0.48
N MET A 167 5.76 5.92 -1.25
CA MET A 167 6.17 5.08 -2.36
C MET A 167 5.57 5.60 -3.65
N ASP A 168 6.43 5.84 -4.63
CA ASP A 168 6.02 5.97 -6.02
C ASP A 168 6.13 4.57 -6.64
N TYR A 169 4.98 3.95 -6.86
CA TYR A 169 4.96 2.60 -7.42
C TYR A 169 5.11 2.62 -8.94
N ALA A 170 5.15 3.77 -9.61
CA ALA A 170 5.54 3.84 -11.02
C ALA A 170 7.07 3.64 -11.18
N SER A 171 7.86 4.30 -10.32
CA SER A 171 9.33 4.24 -10.33
C SER A 171 9.95 3.14 -9.47
N ASN A 172 9.15 2.38 -8.71
CA ASN A 172 9.60 1.36 -7.75
C ASN A 172 10.54 1.93 -6.66
N LYS A 173 10.36 3.20 -6.30
CA LYS A 173 11.12 3.87 -5.25
C LYS A 173 10.24 4.14 -4.05
N MET A 174 10.79 3.83 -2.87
CA MET A 174 10.10 4.00 -1.60
C MET A 174 11.00 4.77 -0.63
N ASN A 175 10.48 5.88 -0.12
CA ASN A 175 11.10 6.64 0.95
C ASN A 175 10.46 6.22 2.27
N LEU A 176 11.22 5.54 3.12
CA LEU A 176 10.88 5.31 4.51
C LEU A 176 11.32 6.53 5.32
N THR A 177 10.45 7.04 6.17
CA THR A 177 10.68 8.32 6.85
C THR A 177 10.80 8.21 8.36
N GLY A 178 11.50 9.19 8.95
CA GLY A 178 11.71 9.31 10.39
C GLY A 178 12.82 8.40 10.90
N LYS A 179 12.69 7.90 12.13
CA LYS A 179 13.63 6.93 12.73
C LYS A 179 13.50 5.56 12.08
N ILE A 180 14.63 4.99 11.68
CA ILE A 180 14.69 3.73 10.95
C ILE A 180 15.60 2.74 11.67
N LYS A 181 15.10 1.52 11.80
CA LYS A 181 15.85 0.37 12.30
C LYS A 181 15.81 -0.74 11.25
N ILE A 182 16.96 -1.07 10.70
CA ILE A 182 17.17 -2.20 9.78
C ILE A 182 17.75 -3.34 10.60
N MET A 183 17.11 -4.50 10.55
CA MET A 183 17.57 -5.74 11.15
C MET A 183 17.90 -6.72 10.04
N GLN A 184 19.17 -7.08 9.91
CA GLN A 184 19.63 -8.01 8.88
C GLN A 184 19.55 -9.45 9.40
N LYS A 185 19.34 -10.42 8.50
CA LYS A 185 19.27 -11.85 8.85
C LYS A 185 20.51 -12.36 9.59
N GLY A 186 21.68 -11.77 9.34
CA GLY A 186 22.93 -12.12 10.03
C GLY A 186 23.05 -11.57 11.47
N GLY A 187 22.02 -10.91 11.99
CA GLY A 187 21.97 -10.36 13.35
C GLY A 187 22.46 -8.91 13.47
N GLN A 188 22.97 -8.32 12.39
CA GLN A 188 23.39 -6.92 12.37
C GLN A 188 22.19 -5.99 12.46
N GLN A 189 22.41 -4.85 13.11
CA GLN A 189 21.45 -3.76 13.22
C GLN A 189 22.02 -2.49 12.61
N ILE A 190 21.19 -1.76 11.87
CA ILE A 190 21.53 -0.44 11.36
C ILE A 190 20.46 0.53 11.84
N LEU A 191 20.86 1.54 12.59
CA LEU A 191 20.02 2.64 13.00
C LEU A 191 20.35 3.86 12.14
N THR A 192 19.32 4.47 11.56
CA THR A 192 19.47 5.67 10.73
C THR A 192 18.18 6.48 10.73
N ARG A 193 18.12 7.51 9.90
CA ARG A 193 16.90 8.23 9.54
C ARG A 193 16.75 8.25 8.02
N ASP A 194 15.51 8.44 7.57
CA ASP A 194 15.13 8.71 6.18
C ASP A 194 15.89 7.85 5.13
N LEU A 195 15.29 6.73 4.73
CA LEU A 195 15.91 5.71 3.89
C LEU A 195 15.19 5.61 2.55
N LEU A 196 15.94 5.80 1.47
CA LEU A 196 15.50 5.42 0.13
C LEU A 196 15.71 3.91 -0.05
N VAL A 197 14.64 3.24 -0.44
CA VAL A 197 14.61 1.86 -0.90
C VAL A 197 14.36 1.91 -2.41
N ASP A 198 15.37 1.57 -3.19
CA ASP A 198 15.29 1.47 -4.65
C ASP A 198 15.23 -0.01 -5.05
N GLN A 199 14.09 -0.42 -5.61
CA GLN A 199 13.86 -1.79 -6.03
C GLN A 199 14.08 -1.92 -7.54
N GLN A 200 15.30 -2.31 -7.91
CA GLN A 200 15.72 -2.49 -9.29
C GLN A 200 15.71 -3.96 -9.65
N LYS A 201 14.70 -4.42 -10.39
CA LYS A 201 14.52 -5.81 -10.84
C LYS A 201 14.66 -6.80 -9.67
N ASP A 202 15.83 -7.43 -9.54
CA ASP A 202 16.16 -8.49 -8.58
C ASP A 202 17.10 -8.02 -7.46
N ASN A 203 17.30 -6.71 -7.31
CA ASN A 203 18.12 -6.12 -6.26
C ASN A 203 17.36 -5.01 -5.53
N VAL A 204 17.63 -4.90 -4.23
CA VAL A 204 17.16 -3.80 -3.39
C VAL A 204 18.37 -3.04 -2.90
N ILE A 205 18.40 -1.75 -3.21
CA ILE A 205 19.43 -0.83 -2.75
C ILE A 205 18.85 0.05 -1.66
N TYR A 206 19.54 0.11 -0.52
CA TYR A 206 19.18 0.93 0.62
C TYR A 206 20.15 2.11 0.72
N GLN A 207 19.63 3.34 0.67
CA GLN A 207 20.44 4.56 0.64
C GLN A 207 19.94 5.58 1.65
N THR A 208 20.88 6.22 2.33
CA THR A 208 20.58 7.37 3.19
C THR A 208 21.78 8.30 3.28
N PRO A 209 21.57 9.63 3.19
CA PRO A 209 22.58 10.63 3.51
C PRO A 209 22.59 11.00 5.00
N GLU A 210 21.81 10.29 5.83
CA GLU A 210 21.71 10.54 7.27
C GLU A 210 22.77 9.78 8.06
N LYS A 211 22.95 10.21 9.32
CA LYS A 211 23.83 9.52 10.27
C LYS A 211 23.43 8.06 10.44
N VAL A 212 24.41 7.18 10.32
CA VAL A 212 24.25 5.73 10.40
C VAL A 212 25.01 5.22 11.61
N HIS A 213 24.36 4.35 12.37
CA HIS A 213 24.95 3.56 13.43
C HIS A 213 24.78 2.08 13.10
N TYR A 214 25.86 1.45 12.67
CA TYR A 214 25.93 0.03 12.36
C TYR A 214 26.44 -0.74 13.57
N GLN A 215 25.73 -1.79 13.96
CA GLN A 215 26.04 -2.61 15.12
C GLN A 215 26.03 -4.09 14.73
N SER A 216 27.09 -4.79 15.11
CA SER A 216 27.25 -6.23 14.97
C SER A 216 28.02 -6.79 16.16
N LYS A 217 28.23 -8.10 16.22
CA LYS A 217 29.09 -8.72 17.25
C LYS A 217 30.56 -8.29 17.17
N ALA A 218 31.04 -7.89 15.98
CA ALA A 218 32.46 -7.63 15.75
C ALA A 218 32.78 -6.15 15.52
N ALA A 219 31.75 -5.30 15.39
CA ALA A 219 31.94 -3.92 14.99
C ALA A 219 30.79 -3.03 15.44
N ASN A 220 31.17 -1.84 15.93
CA ASN A 220 30.28 -0.74 16.25
C ASN A 220 30.75 0.50 15.47
N ILE A 221 30.03 0.86 14.40
CA ILE A 221 30.48 1.84 13.42
C ILE A 221 29.51 3.00 13.31
N HIS A 222 30.04 4.22 13.33
CA HIS A 222 29.32 5.46 13.05
C HIS A 222 29.75 6.06 11.71
N ALA A 223 28.80 6.55 10.93
CA ALA A 223 29.03 7.21 9.65
C ALA A 223 27.98 8.30 9.39
N LYS A 224 28.17 9.14 8.37
CA LYS A 224 27.19 10.17 7.94
C LYS A 224 26.32 9.73 6.77
N GLY A 225 26.53 8.56 6.21
CA GLY A 225 25.73 8.06 5.11
C GLY A 225 25.99 6.60 4.83
N MET A 226 25.08 6.00 4.07
CA MET A 226 25.13 4.59 3.72
C MET A 226 24.57 4.35 2.31
N HIS A 227 25.25 3.45 1.60
CA HIS A 227 24.72 2.75 0.44
C HIS A 227 24.89 1.25 0.71
N TYR A 228 23.78 0.51 0.81
CA TYR A 228 23.77 -0.92 1.09
C TYR A 228 23.09 -1.69 -0.03
N ASP A 229 23.87 -2.56 -0.68
CA ASP A 229 23.39 -3.51 -1.68
C ASP A 229 22.96 -4.80 -0.97
N SER A 230 21.66 -5.07 -0.96
CA SER A 230 21.09 -6.22 -0.26
C SER A 230 21.35 -7.57 -0.96
N LYS A 231 21.61 -7.56 -2.28
CA LYS A 231 21.93 -8.77 -3.04
C LYS A 231 23.36 -9.20 -2.77
N ALA A 232 24.30 -8.28 -2.87
CA ALA A 232 25.72 -8.51 -2.60
C ALA A 232 26.04 -8.54 -1.09
N GLN A 233 25.07 -8.16 -0.24
CA GLN A 233 25.28 -7.95 1.20
C GLN A 233 26.46 -7.00 1.48
N LYS A 234 26.63 -5.99 0.62
CA LYS A 234 27.77 -5.06 0.66
C LYS A 234 27.31 -3.69 1.10
N ILE A 235 27.86 -3.21 2.21
CA ILE A 235 27.61 -1.87 2.75
C ILE A 235 28.80 -0.96 2.48
N LYS A 236 28.52 0.24 1.96
CA LYS A 236 29.46 1.36 1.86
C LYS A 236 28.99 2.46 2.82
N LEU A 237 29.83 2.76 3.80
CA LEU A 237 29.64 3.86 4.74
C LEU A 237 30.44 5.07 4.29
N THR A 238 29.91 6.28 4.48
CA THR A 238 30.54 7.53 4.00
C THR A 238 30.52 8.65 5.03
N GLY A 239 31.37 9.66 4.80
CA GLY A 239 31.36 10.94 5.54
C GLY A 239 31.93 10.87 6.95
N GLY A 240 33.17 10.40 7.10
CA GLY A 240 33.86 10.33 8.40
C GLY A 240 33.45 9.09 9.19
N VAL A 241 33.91 7.93 8.72
CA VAL A 241 33.60 6.62 9.31
C VAL A 241 34.47 6.41 10.55
N ILE A 242 33.84 6.13 11.69
CA ILE A 242 34.51 5.82 12.96
C ILE A 242 34.06 4.43 13.40
N GLY A 243 34.99 3.48 13.48
CA GLY A 243 34.74 2.13 13.96
C GLY A 243 35.37 1.91 15.34
N LEU A 244 34.63 1.29 16.24
CA LEU A 244 35.12 0.73 17.49
C LEU A 244 35.04 -0.80 17.39
N TYR A 245 36.11 -1.46 17.80
CA TYR A 245 36.26 -2.92 17.78
C TYR A 245 36.46 -3.39 19.22
N GLU A 246 35.88 -4.55 19.55
CA GLU A 246 36.11 -5.26 20.82
C GLU A 246 37.32 -6.20 20.70
#